data_AF-A0A6B3GW75-F1
#
_entry.id   AF-A0A6B3GW75-F1
#
_cell.length_a   1.000
_cell.length_b   1.000
_cell.length_c   1.000
_cell.angle_alpha   90.00
_cell.angle_beta   90.00
_cell.angle_gamma   90.00
#
_symmetry.space_group_name_H-M   'P 1'
#
loop_
_entity.id
_entity.type
_entity.pdbx_description
1 polymer ?
#
loop_
_entity_poly.entity_id
_entity_poly.type
_entity_poly.pdbx_seq_one_letter_code
_entity_poly.pdbx_strand_id
1 'polypeptide(L)'
;SPISCPDNVAFDAHGNLWISTDGNALGSHDGLFGVATHGDRRGELKQFLTVPTGAETCGPVIQDRRVLVAVQHPGEIDGASVEKPASAWPDGPGKIVRPSVVAVWRKDGRDIGV
;
A
#
# COMPACT_ATOMS: atom_id res chain seq x y z
N SER A 1 -2.32 -0.04 -14.56
CA SER A 1 -2.95 -1.03 -13.65
C SER A 1 -4.40 -0.67 -13.42
N PRO A 2 -5.34 -1.61 -13.35
CA PRO A 2 -6.66 -1.29 -12.82
C PRO A 2 -6.54 -0.90 -11.33
N ILE A 3 -7.39 0.01 -10.85
CA ILE A 3 -7.47 0.47 -9.47
C ILE A 3 -8.95 0.52 -9.06
N SER A 4 -9.25 0.17 -7.81
CA SER A 4 -10.56 0.34 -7.19
C SER A 4 -10.40 1.04 -5.85
N CYS A 5 -11.51 1.62 -5.38
CA CYS A 5 -11.62 2.17 -4.02
C CYS A 5 -10.42 3.03 -3.57
N PRO A 6 -10.05 4.07 -4.35
CA PRO A 6 -9.02 5.01 -3.93
C PRO A 6 -9.48 5.73 -2.66
N ASP A 7 -8.58 5.84 -1.68
CA ASP A 7 -8.85 6.51 -0.41
C ASP A 7 -7.86 7.67 -0.20
N ASN A 8 -6.63 7.41 0.24
CA ASN A 8 -5.69 8.48 0.55
C ASN A 8 -4.86 8.89 -0.67
N VAL A 9 -4.41 10.15 -0.66
CA VAL A 9 -3.52 10.70 -1.68
C VAL A 9 -2.33 11.44 -1.06
N ALA A 10 -1.18 11.36 -1.72
CA ALA A 10 0.01 12.12 -1.39
C ALA A 10 0.73 12.57 -2.67
N PHE A 11 1.54 13.62 -2.58
CA PHE A 11 2.45 14.03 -3.63
C PHE A 11 3.89 13.87 -3.17
N ASP A 12 4.76 13.43 -4.09
CA ASP A 12 6.20 13.43 -3.86
C ASP A 12 6.86 14.74 -4.31
N ALA A 13 8.17 14.87 -4.04
CA ALA A 13 8.96 16.04 -4.42
C ALA A 13 9.09 16.24 -5.94
N HIS A 14 8.79 15.21 -6.75
CA HIS A 14 8.80 15.25 -8.22
C HIS A 14 7.43 15.59 -8.81
N GLY A 15 6.41 15.73 -7.95
CA GLY A 15 5.04 16.04 -8.34
C GLY A 15 4.23 14.81 -8.78
N ASN A 16 4.72 13.58 -8.61
CA ASN A 16 3.90 12.40 -8.86
C ASN A 16 2.80 12.31 -7.80
N LEU A 17 1.62 11.87 -8.23
CA LEU A 17 0.49 11.56 -7.35
C LEU A 17 0.61 10.12 -6.89
N TRP A 18 0.43 9.89 -5.59
CA TRP A 18 0.41 8.58 -4.97
C TRP A 18 -0.98 8.34 -4.39
N ILE A 19 -1.56 7.18 -4.68
CA ILE A 19 -2.93 6.81 -4.32
C ILE A 19 -2.88 5.51 -3.53
N SER A 20 -3.43 5.50 -2.32
CA SER A 20 -3.66 4.27 -1.56
C SER A 20 -5.11 3.81 -1.71
N THR A 21 -5.34 2.51 -1.54
CA THR A 21 -6.67 1.91 -1.70
C THR A 21 -7.16 1.28 -0.40
N ASP A 22 -8.47 1.39 -0.19
CA ASP A 22 -9.24 0.71 0.86
C ASP A 22 -10.46 0.06 0.19
N GLY A 23 -10.33 -1.22 -0.14
CA GLY A 23 -11.41 -2.02 -0.67
C GLY A 23 -11.09 -2.72 -1.99
N ASN A 24 -11.63 -3.93 -2.10
CA ASN A 24 -11.26 -4.86 -3.15
C ASN A 24 -12.43 -5.20 -4.09
N ALA A 25 -12.86 -4.23 -4.91
CA ALA A 25 -13.88 -4.48 -5.93
C ALA A 25 -13.37 -5.31 -7.14
N LEU A 26 -12.05 -5.48 -7.25
CA LEU A 26 -11.39 -6.11 -8.41
C LEU A 26 -10.79 -7.50 -8.11
N GLY A 27 -10.95 -8.01 -6.89
CA GLY A 27 -10.34 -9.27 -6.44
C GLY A 27 -8.84 -9.22 -6.08
N SER A 28 -8.19 -8.06 -6.12
CA SER A 28 -6.78 -7.85 -5.75
C SER A 28 -6.59 -7.24 -4.35
N HIS A 29 -5.47 -7.55 -3.69
CA HIS A 29 -5.12 -6.84 -2.45
C HIS A 29 -5.04 -5.32 -2.65
N ASP A 30 -5.37 -4.58 -1.59
CA ASP A 30 -5.13 -3.15 -1.53
C ASP A 30 -3.65 -2.82 -1.68
N GLY A 31 -3.37 -1.58 -2.07
CA GLY A 31 -2.00 -1.19 -2.36
C GLY A 31 -1.78 0.31 -2.45
N LEU A 32 -0.52 0.64 -2.73
CA LEU A 32 -0.10 1.99 -3.09
C LEU A 32 0.23 2.02 -4.58
N PHE A 33 -0.26 3.05 -5.26
CA PHE A 33 -0.07 3.27 -6.68
C PHE A 33 0.57 4.63 -6.92
N GLY A 34 1.48 4.71 -7.90
CA GLY A 34 2.07 5.95 -8.39
C GLY A 34 1.47 6.37 -9.73
N VAL A 35 1.26 7.66 -9.90
CA VAL A 35 0.71 8.30 -11.10
C VAL A 35 1.61 9.46 -11.52
N ALA A 36 2.17 9.37 -12.72
CA ALA A 36 2.88 10.51 -13.30
C ALA A 36 1.88 11.62 -13.65
N THR A 37 2.14 12.85 -13.21
CA THR A 37 1.24 14.00 -13.41
C THR A 37 1.65 14.90 -14.57
N HIS A 38 2.86 14.72 -15.08
CA HIS A 38 3.46 15.48 -16.18
C HIS A 38 4.31 14.57 -17.08
N GLY A 39 4.83 15.15 -18.17
CA GLY A 39 5.63 14.45 -19.18
C GLY A 39 4.83 13.48 -20.05
N ASP A 40 5.53 12.71 -20.88
CA ASP A 40 4.93 11.80 -21.88
C ASP A 40 4.14 10.66 -21.25
N ARG A 41 4.39 10.35 -19.97
CA ARG A 41 3.71 9.31 -19.20
C ARG A 41 2.58 9.87 -18.33
N ARG A 42 2.18 11.12 -18.51
CA ARG A 42 1.11 11.74 -17.71
C ARG A 42 -0.16 10.85 -17.71
N GLY A 43 -0.65 10.54 -16.52
CA GLY A 43 -1.80 9.67 -16.29
C GLY A 43 -1.46 8.17 -16.24
N GLU A 44 -0.19 7.78 -16.46
CA GLU A 44 0.23 6.40 -16.30
C GLU A 44 0.17 6.01 -14.82
N LEU A 45 -0.64 4.99 -14.51
CA LEU A 45 -0.83 4.43 -13.19
C LEU A 45 -0.08 3.10 -13.06
N LYS A 46 0.82 3.02 -12.06
CA LYS A 46 1.59 1.83 -11.72
C LYS A 46 1.42 1.46 -10.25
N GLN A 47 1.21 0.17 -9.99
CA GLN A 47 1.20 -0.35 -8.62
C GLN A 47 2.64 -0.42 -8.10
N PHE A 48 2.85 0.14 -6.91
CA PHE A 48 4.16 0.18 -6.25
C PHE A 48 4.30 -0.95 -5.22
N LEU A 49 3.26 -1.18 -4.42
CA LEU A 49 3.17 -2.28 -3.45
C LEU A 49 1.72 -2.73 -3.25
N THR A 50 1.58 -3.91 -2.64
CA THR A 50 0.34 -4.45 -2.09
C THR A 50 0.50 -4.74 -0.60
N VAL A 51 -0.61 -4.76 0.12
CA VAL A 51 -0.67 -5.11 1.54
C VAL A 51 -1.29 -6.51 1.76
N PRO A 52 -1.18 -7.11 2.96
CA PRO A 52 -1.72 -8.43 3.25
C PRO A 52 -3.24 -8.55 3.04
N THR A 53 -3.73 -9.79 2.97
CA THR A 53 -5.16 -10.09 2.91
C THR A 53 -5.96 -9.38 3.99
N GLY A 54 -7.08 -8.77 3.59
CA GLY A 54 -8.01 -8.08 4.48
C GLY A 54 -7.39 -6.87 5.18
N ALA A 55 -6.31 -6.31 4.65
CA ALA A 55 -5.76 -5.03 5.07
C ALA A 55 -6.07 -3.98 4.00
N GLU A 56 -6.14 -2.72 4.40
CA GLU A 56 -6.04 -1.57 3.48
C GLU A 56 -4.63 -0.97 3.50
N THR A 57 -4.31 -0.19 2.48
CA THR A 57 -3.13 0.68 2.48
C THR A 57 -3.52 2.09 2.87
N CYS A 58 -2.90 2.64 3.92
CA CYS A 58 -3.27 3.95 4.46
C CYS A 58 -2.03 4.83 4.73
N GLY A 59 -2.25 6.15 4.73
CA GLY A 59 -1.33 7.17 5.24
C GLY A 59 0.07 7.15 4.64
N PRO A 60 0.22 7.19 3.29
CA PRO A 60 1.53 7.15 2.68
C PRO A 60 2.37 8.41 3.00
N VAL A 61 3.64 8.21 3.35
CA VAL A 61 4.66 9.28 3.37
C VAL A 61 5.68 8.96 2.30
N ILE A 62 5.81 9.87 1.32
CA ILE A 62 6.69 9.68 0.17
C ILE A 62 7.93 10.56 0.30
N GLN A 63 9.09 9.93 0.34
CA GLN A 63 10.39 10.58 0.31
C GLN A 63 11.24 9.94 -0.79
N ASP A 64 12.29 10.62 -1.24
CA ASP A 64 13.14 10.17 -2.35
C ASP A 64 13.65 8.74 -2.17
N ARG A 65 14.03 8.33 -0.96
CA ARG A 65 14.67 7.02 -0.71
C ARG A 65 13.84 6.06 0.15
N ARG A 66 12.68 6.51 0.62
CA ARG A 66 11.83 5.80 1.57
C ARG A 66 10.36 6.12 1.28
N VAL A 67 9.56 5.09 1.14
CA VAL A 67 8.11 5.19 1.17
C VAL A 67 7.63 4.53 2.45
N LEU A 68 6.84 5.22 3.26
CA LEU A 68 6.19 4.62 4.40
C LEU A 68 4.71 4.43 4.08
N VAL A 69 4.15 3.30 4.48
CA VAL A 69 2.69 3.05 4.44
C VAL A 69 2.25 2.43 5.75
N ALA A 70 1.03 2.73 6.18
CA ALA A 70 0.34 1.99 7.22
C ALA A 70 -0.44 0.83 6.58
N VAL A 71 -0.18 -0.38 7.08
CA VAL A 71 -1.03 -1.55 6.86
C VAL A 71 -2.09 -1.51 7.94
N GLN A 72 -3.31 -1.08 7.61
CA GLN A 72 -4.42 -1.04 8.56
C GLN A 72 -5.08 -2.42 8.66
N HIS A 73 -5.64 -2.71 9.84
CA HIS A 73 -6.57 -3.82 10.15
C HIS A 73 -6.34 -5.15 9.39
N PRO A 74 -5.10 -5.69 9.33
CA PRO A 74 -4.84 -6.86 8.50
C PRO A 74 -5.70 -8.06 8.88
N GLY A 75 -6.37 -8.64 7.90
CA GLY A 75 -7.27 -9.77 8.08
C GLY A 75 -8.68 -9.40 8.51
N GLU A 76 -9.10 -8.14 8.39
CA GLU A 76 -10.50 -7.73 8.54
C GLU A 76 -11.35 -8.32 7.40
N ILE A 77 -11.82 -9.55 7.62
CA ILE A 77 -12.76 -10.26 6.75
C ILE A 77 -13.84 -10.94 7.59
N ASP A 78 -14.97 -11.22 6.97
CA ASP A 78 -16.10 -11.87 7.64
C ASP A 78 -15.69 -13.20 8.30
N GLY A 79 -16.01 -13.32 9.59
CA GLY A 79 -15.73 -14.51 10.39
C GLY A 79 -14.29 -14.63 10.91
N ALA A 80 -13.43 -13.63 10.67
CA ALA A 80 -12.14 -13.53 11.34
C ALA A 80 -12.32 -13.12 12.81
N SER A 81 -11.43 -13.62 13.67
CA SER A 81 -11.34 -13.26 15.09
C SER A 81 -9.90 -13.37 15.57
N VAL A 82 -9.63 -12.99 16.82
CA VAL A 82 -8.30 -13.13 17.42
C VAL A 82 -7.90 -14.61 17.50
N GLU A 83 -8.85 -15.49 17.84
CA GLU A 83 -8.65 -16.94 17.99
C GLU A 83 -8.58 -17.66 16.64
N LYS A 84 -9.23 -17.09 15.61
CA LYS A 84 -9.23 -17.60 14.23
C LYS A 84 -8.84 -16.46 13.27
N PRO A 85 -7.55 -16.08 13.23
CA PRO A 85 -7.09 -14.97 12.41
C PRO A 85 -7.11 -15.32 10.92
N ALA A 86 -7.44 -14.34 10.08
CA ALA A 86 -7.42 -14.46 8.62
C ALA A 86 -6.14 -13.93 7.97
N SER A 87 -5.24 -13.36 8.77
CA SER A 87 -3.92 -12.90 8.34
C SER A 87 -2.85 -13.47 9.27
N ALA A 88 -1.61 -13.48 8.79
CA ALA A 88 -0.42 -13.81 9.57
C ALA A 88 0.53 -12.62 9.70
N TRP A 89 0.10 -11.44 9.27
CA TRP A 89 0.93 -10.23 9.30
C TRP A 89 1.06 -9.67 10.72
N PRO A 90 2.22 -9.09 11.10
CA PRO A 90 3.47 -9.00 10.34
C PRO A 90 4.43 -10.18 10.58
N ASP A 91 4.31 -10.87 11.72
CA ASP A 91 5.36 -11.75 12.24
C ASP A 91 5.22 -13.21 11.82
N GLY A 92 4.18 -13.55 11.05
CA GLY A 92 3.91 -14.90 10.57
C GLY A 92 2.93 -15.70 11.47
N PRO A 93 2.66 -16.95 11.09
CA PRO A 93 1.65 -17.79 11.74
C PRO A 93 1.91 -18.01 13.24
N GLY A 94 0.84 -18.06 14.03
CA GLY A 94 0.92 -18.25 15.48
C GLY A 94 1.32 -17.00 16.27
N LYS A 95 1.44 -15.84 15.61
CA LYS A 95 1.62 -14.52 16.24
C LYS A 95 0.33 -13.71 16.15
N ILE A 96 0.22 -12.73 17.04
CA ILE A 96 -0.92 -11.81 17.05
C ILE A 96 -0.86 -10.94 15.79
N VAL A 97 -1.99 -10.88 15.09
CA VAL A 97 -2.19 -10.02 13.93
C VAL A 97 -2.26 -8.57 14.36
N ARG A 98 -1.48 -7.69 13.73
CA ARG A 98 -1.36 -6.29 14.16
C ARG A 98 -1.21 -5.35 12.96
N PRO A 99 -1.84 -4.16 12.99
CA PRO A 99 -1.49 -3.09 12.06
C PRO A 99 -0.01 -2.72 12.20
N SER A 100 0.60 -2.22 11.13
CA SER A 100 2.03 -1.91 11.14
C SER A 100 2.35 -0.78 10.17
N VAL A 101 3.36 0.02 10.50
CA VAL A 101 3.98 0.94 9.54
C VAL A 101 5.13 0.21 8.87
N VAL A 102 5.12 0.20 7.54
CA VAL A 102 6.15 -0.43 6.71
C VAL A 102 6.96 0.65 6.03
N ALA A 103 8.29 0.56 6.13
CA ALA A 103 9.20 1.33 5.30
C ALA A 103 9.62 0.48 4.08
N VAL A 104 9.48 1.04 2.88
CA VAL A 104 9.88 0.43 1.62
C VAL A 104 11.06 1.20 1.04
N TRP A 105 12.06 0.47 0.57
CA TRP A 105 13.23 1.05 -0.05
C TRP A 105 13.87 0.17 -1.10
N ARG A 106 14.56 0.81 -2.03
CA ARG A 106 15.37 0.13 -3.03
C ARG A 106 16.64 -0.42 -2.39
N LYS A 107 16.98 -1.69 -2.68
CA LYS A 107 18.21 -2.34 -2.19
C LYS A 107 19.48 -1.67 -2.71
N ASP A 108 19.41 -1.06 -3.89
CA ASP A 108 20.53 -0.32 -4.51
C ASP A 108 20.69 1.11 -3.94
N GLY A 109 19.84 1.53 -3.01
CA GLY A 109 19.92 2.82 -2.35
C GLY A 109 19.60 4.02 -3.24
N ARG A 110 19.17 3.82 -4.48
CA ARG A 110 18.73 4.90 -5.39
C ARG A 110 17.35 5.42 -5.01
N ASP A 111 16.96 6.52 -5.65
CA ASP A 111 15.69 7.19 -5.41
C ASP A 111 14.49 6.43 -6.01
N ILE A 112 13.30 6.68 -5.46
CA ILE A 112 12.01 6.12 -5.83
C ILE A 112 11.23 7.21 -6.58
N GLY A 113 10.54 6.85 -7.66
CA GLY A 113 9.65 7.79 -8.39
C GLY A 113 10.34 8.65 -9.46
N VAL A 114 11.64 8.43 -9.70
CA VAL A 114 12.42 8.98 -10.84
C VAL A 114 12.26 8.15 -12.12
#